data_AF-A0A9X8VKL5-F1
#
_entry.id   AF-A0A9X8VKL5-F1
#
_cell.length_a   1.000
_cell.length_b   1.000
_cell.length_c   1.000
_cell.angle_alpha   90.00
_cell.angle_beta   90.00
_cell.angle_gamma   90.00
#
_symmetry.space_group_name_H-M   'P 1'
#
loop_
_entity.id
_entity.type
_entity.pdbx_description
1 polymer ?
#
loop_
_entity_poly.entity_id
_entity_poly.type
_entity_poly.pdbx_seq_one_letter_code
_entity_poly.pdbx_strand_id
1 'polypeptide(L)' 'MTTKARIQSRLKRSKRYVFTRDDFKDIAGYDQIGRALSALVKEG' A
#
# COMPACT_ATOMS: atom_id res chain seq x y z
N MET A 1 -13.90 -3.34 -1.14
CA MET A 1 -12.79 -2.39 -0.84
C MET A 1 -11.59 -2.77 -1.70
N THR A 2 -10.95 -1.84 -2.41
CA THR A 2 -9.84 -2.14 -3.34
C THR A 2 -8.51 -2.33 -2.60
N THR A 3 -7.53 -3.00 -3.23
CA THR A 3 -6.15 -3.15 -2.71
C THR A 3 -5.54 -1.81 -2.33
N LYS A 4 -5.68 -0.81 -3.20
CA LYS A 4 -5.22 0.57 -2.96
C LYS A 4 -5.84 1.18 -1.70
N ALA A 5 -7.16 1.06 -1.53
CA ALA A 5 -7.84 1.58 -0.35
C ALA A 5 -7.37 0.90 0.94
N ARG A 6 -7.10 -0.42 0.91
CA ARG A 6 -6.56 -1.15 2.08
C ARG A 6 -5.15 -0.69 2.44
N ILE A 7 -4.28 -0.54 1.43
CA ILE A 7 -2.92 0.00 1.61
C ILE A 7 -2.98 1.41 2.18
N GLN A 8 -3.78 2.30 1.60
CA GLN A 8 -3.92 3.68 2.06
C GLN A 8 -4.45 3.78 3.50
N SER A 9 -5.41 2.93 3.87
CA SER A 9 -5.91 2.85 5.25
C SER A 9 -4.81 2.44 6.23
N ARG A 10 -3.96 1.47 5.85
CA ARG A 10 -2.85 1.01 6.69
C ARG A 10 -1.75 2.06 6.83
N LEU A 11 -1.41 2.76 5.73
CA LEU A 11 -0.48 3.90 5.76
C LEU A 11 -0.98 4.97 6.72
N LYS A 12 -2.26 5.37 6.63
CA LYS A 12 -2.86 6.41 7.51
C LYS A 12 -2.92 6.01 8.98
N ARG A 13 -3.03 4.72 9.30
CA ARG A 13 -3.13 4.21 10.68
C ARG A 13 -1.77 3.92 11.31
N SER A 14 -0.73 3.74 10.50
CA SER A 14 0.59 3.37 10.98
C SER A 14 1.36 4.61 11.44
N LYS A 15 2.08 4.47 12.57
CA LYS A 15 3.02 5.49 13.08
C LYS A 15 4.42 5.37 12.45
N ARG A 16 4.66 4.36 11.61
CA ARG A 16 5.95 4.15 10.92
C ARG A 16 6.08 5.12 9.76
N TYR A 17 7.29 5.62 9.53
CA TYR A 17 7.60 6.53 8.41
C TYR A 17 8.07 5.79 7.15
N VAL A 18 8.64 4.60 7.32
CA VAL A 18 9.19 3.80 6.22
C VAL A 18 8.38 2.51 6.09
N PHE A 19 7.96 2.23 4.86
CA PHE A 19 7.27 1.01 4.48
C PHE A 19 7.97 0.37 3.31
N THR A 20 8.01 -0.94 3.35
CA THR A 20 8.45 -1.80 2.26
C THR A 20 7.22 -2.48 1.65
N ARG A 21 7.38 -3.04 0.45
CA ARG A 21 6.30 -3.78 -0.20
C ARG A 21 5.78 -4.95 0.65
N ASP A 22 6.67 -5.58 1.40
CA ASP A 22 6.39 -6.75 2.23
C ASP A 22 5.46 -6.44 3.41
N ASP A 23 5.37 -5.18 3.84
CA ASP A 23 4.42 -4.73 4.86
C ASP A 23 2.95 -4.85 4.41
N PHE A 24 2.71 -5.17 3.13
CA PHE A 24 1.38 -5.31 2.54
C PHE A 24 1.11 -6.70 1.93
N LYS A 25 2.00 -7.69 2.16
CA LYS A 25 1.87 -9.04 1.58
C LYS A 25 0.59 -9.79 2.01
N ASP A 26 -0.03 -9.37 3.11
CA ASP A 26 -1.32 -9.87 3.60
C ASP A 26 -2.53 -9.27 2.86
N ILE A 27 -2.32 -8.22 2.06
CA ILE A 27 -3.41 -7.53 1.34
C ILE A 27 -3.61 -8.15 -0.04
N ALA A 28 -2.53 -8.38 -0.78
CA ALA A 28 -2.58 -8.74 -2.20
C ALA A 28 -1.26 -9.38 -2.67
N GLY A 29 -1.26 -9.90 -3.90
CA GLY A 29 -0.05 -10.44 -4.52
C GLY A 29 1.00 -9.36 -4.83
N TYR A 30 2.23 -9.80 -5.13
CA TYR A 30 3.37 -8.90 -5.37
C TYR A 30 2.98 -7.78 -6.34
N ASP A 31 2.65 -8.08 -7.60
CA ASP A 31 2.32 -7.09 -8.65
C ASP A 31 1.24 -6.08 -8.23
N GLN A 32 0.15 -6.57 -7.63
CA GLN A 32 -0.97 -5.75 -7.19
C GLN A 32 -0.55 -4.69 -6.14
N ILE A 33 0.29 -5.07 -5.18
CA ILE A 33 0.84 -4.12 -4.20
C ILE A 33 1.68 -3.06 -4.92
N GLY A 34 2.55 -3.47 -5.85
CA GLY A 34 3.42 -2.55 -6.58
C GLY A 34 2.64 -1.52 -7.40
N ARG A 35 1.60 -1.97 -8.13
CA ARG A 35 0.71 -1.07 -8.88
C ARG A 35 -0.02 -0.10 -7.97
N ALA A 36 -0.52 -0.57 -6.83
CA ALA A 36 -1.22 0.27 -5.87
C ALA A 36 -0.30 1.32 -5.24
N LEU A 37 0.92 0.94 -4.83
CA LEU A 37 1.92 1.88 -4.31
C LEU A 37 2.33 2.91 -5.37
N SER A 38 2.58 2.46 -6.61
CA SER A 38 2.92 3.36 -7.72
C SER A 38 1.79 4.36 -8.02
N ALA A 39 0.53 3.91 -8.01
CA ALA A 39 -0.62 4.80 -8.18
C ALA A 39 -0.72 5.83 -7.05
N LEU A 40 -0.51 5.42 -5.79
CA LEU A 40 -0.54 6.33 -4.64
C LEU A 40 0.57 7.40 -4.72
N VAL A 41 1.76 7.04 -5.20
CA VAL A 41 2.87 7.99 -5.39
C VAL A 41 2.59 8.97 -6.53
N LYS A 42 1.91 8.56 -7.59
CA LYS A 42 1.55 9.45 -8.72
C LYS A 42 0.42 10.42 -8.41
N GLU A 43 -0.41 10.12 -7.43
CA GLU A 43 -1.57 10.93 -7.03
C GLU A 43 -1.25 11.94 -5.93
N GLY A 44 -0.10 11.81 -5.27
CA GLY A 44 0.41 12.75 -4.26
C GLY A 44 1.41 13.71 -4.87
#